data_AF-A0A411ZKC4-F1
#
_entry.id   AF-A0A411ZKC4-F1
#
_cell.length_a   1.000
_cell.length_b   1.000
_cell.length_c   1.000
_cell.angle_alpha   90.00
_cell.angle_beta   90.00
_cell.angle_gamma   90.00
#
_symmetry.space_group_name_H-M   'P 1'
#
loop_
_entity.id
_entity.type
_entity.pdbx_description
1 polymer ?
#
loop_
_entity_poly.entity_id
_entity_poly.type
_entity_poly.pdbx_seq_one_letter_code
_entity_poly.pdbx_strand_id
1 'polypeptide(L)'
;MDDTVLFLSAYNSTQYKATNWFLRKLRNVIPHKKKQMQSLLEKHHLSFVATDETITSVDGKMEVTAQYDYVHQATTFSFKSKDSAEKENNASDSLKDSGFYINLRHAQSILVDERYFKIEFTFWLEPFLVWINGQMYQIDAGAFMMNSVLFIVFEVINYKTGKPLAKDDVGAKAENYNLLSVEKYQFFDEEKPVEAGMKISEIIYENISEFIWELTNKCYRSQEYFFVHDTLVFSNNIENISDYFCKLIDTKAPAEPIKDISTVEIYQYYPQAGCSVVSDFDCDNFQPILYSAIILESLKLYIHIFQNSNLENETDLRRSVRNDIYLQNLFCSPNLPIETHNLLNYIKESEPYKKHAEALHLKISYLHKMN
;
A
#
# COMPACT_ATOMS: atom_id res chain seq x y z
N MET A 1 0.48 4.33 -24.58
CA MET A 1 1.03 4.61 -23.25
C MET A 1 1.94 3.46 -22.89
N ASP A 2 3.08 3.74 -22.27
CA ASP A 2 4.03 2.70 -21.88
C ASP A 2 3.46 1.87 -20.73
N ASP A 3 3.95 0.63 -20.58
CA ASP A 3 3.55 -0.23 -19.46
C ASP A 3 3.93 0.43 -18.12
N THR A 4 3.17 0.14 -17.07
CA THR A 4 3.50 0.55 -15.70
C THR A 4 3.45 -0.66 -14.79
N VAL A 5 4.50 -0.87 -14.01
CA VAL A 5 4.55 -1.97 -13.04
C VAL A 5 4.78 -1.39 -11.65
N LEU A 6 3.84 -1.70 -10.75
CA LEU A 6 3.94 -1.36 -9.35
C LEU A 6 4.14 -2.60 -8.51
N PHE A 7 5.04 -2.49 -7.55
CA PHE A 7 5.25 -3.49 -6.53
C PHE A 7 4.54 -3.04 -5.27
N LEU A 8 3.64 -3.89 -4.78
CA LEU A 8 2.90 -3.63 -3.56
C LEU A 8 3.33 -4.62 -2.49
N SER A 9 3.42 -4.12 -1.27
CA SER A 9 3.70 -4.92 -0.09
C SER A 9 2.83 -4.44 1.04
N ALA A 10 2.39 -5.35 1.89
CA ALA A 10 1.68 -5.00 3.09
C ALA A 10 2.39 -5.58 4.31
N TYR A 11 2.52 -4.74 5.33
CA TYR A 11 3.16 -5.06 6.58
C TYR A 11 2.14 -4.94 7.71
N ASN A 12 1.78 -6.08 8.28
CA ASN A 12 0.95 -6.10 9.47
C ASN A 12 1.81 -5.86 10.70
N SER A 13 1.91 -4.61 11.11
CA SER A 13 2.59 -4.22 12.33
C SER A 13 1.65 -4.21 13.55
N THR A 14 0.50 -4.90 13.52
CA THR A 14 -0.45 -4.98 14.66
C THR A 14 0.13 -5.60 15.95
N GLN A 15 1.45 -5.81 16.03
CA GLN A 15 2.18 -5.94 17.28
C GLN A 15 2.69 -4.63 17.88
N TYR A 16 2.26 -3.45 17.39
CA TYR A 16 2.28 -2.25 18.22
C TYR A 16 1.34 -2.49 19.42
N LYS A 17 1.89 -2.98 20.54
CA LYS A 17 1.22 -3.45 21.77
C LYS A 17 0.27 -2.44 22.47
N ALA A 18 0.01 -1.28 21.87
CA ALA A 18 -1.00 -0.33 22.31
C ALA A 18 -2.07 -0.14 21.22
N THR A 19 -2.78 -1.23 20.91
CA THR A 19 -3.93 -1.25 19.99
C THR A 19 -4.87 -0.07 20.24
N ASN A 20 -5.08 0.74 19.19
CA ASN A 20 -6.09 1.80 19.02
C ASN A 20 -5.99 3.11 19.82
N TRP A 21 -5.20 3.19 20.91
CA TRP A 21 -4.93 4.48 21.57
C TRP A 21 -3.79 5.26 20.90
N PHE A 22 -2.83 4.52 20.32
CA PHE A 22 -1.64 5.04 19.65
C PHE A 22 -1.96 5.85 18.38
N LEU A 23 -2.80 5.34 17.48
CA LEU A 23 -3.23 6.02 16.26
C LEU A 23 -4.06 7.27 16.56
N ARG A 24 -4.92 7.18 17.59
CA ARG A 24 -5.63 8.33 18.17
C ARG A 24 -4.68 9.38 18.74
N LYS A 25 -3.55 8.94 19.33
CA LYS A 25 -2.51 9.85 19.80
C LYS A 25 -1.69 10.41 18.65
N LEU A 26 -1.31 9.66 17.63
CA LEU A 26 -0.58 10.19 16.45
C LEU A 26 -1.34 11.33 15.76
N ARG A 27 -2.68 11.23 15.63
CA ARG A 27 -3.54 12.36 15.21
C ARG A 27 -3.33 13.63 16.06
N ASN A 28 -3.04 13.46 17.35
CA ASN A 28 -2.78 14.53 18.32
C ASN A 28 -1.28 14.77 18.61
N VAL A 29 -0.36 13.97 18.03
CA VAL A 29 1.08 13.89 18.37
C VAL A 29 1.96 14.32 17.20
N ILE A 30 1.39 14.69 16.05
CA ILE A 30 2.12 15.58 15.11
C ILE A 30 2.59 16.77 15.96
N PRO A 31 3.91 16.95 16.17
CA PRO A 31 4.43 17.84 17.18
C PRO A 31 3.83 19.22 16.99
N HIS A 32 3.34 19.82 18.07
CA HIS A 32 2.96 21.23 18.07
C HIS A 32 4.16 22.15 17.73
N LYS A 33 5.39 21.60 17.71
CA LYS A 33 6.63 22.28 17.32
C LYS A 33 7.03 21.94 15.89
N LYS A 34 6.71 22.83 14.95
CA LYS A 34 7.05 22.76 13.51
C LYS A 34 8.48 22.27 13.22
N LYS A 35 9.49 22.83 13.91
CA LYS A 35 10.91 22.48 13.70
C LYS A 35 11.25 21.01 13.98
N GLN A 36 10.55 20.35 14.90
CA GLN A 36 10.83 18.95 15.24
C GLN A 36 10.35 17.99 14.15
N MET A 37 9.18 18.29 13.55
CA MET A 37 8.63 17.44 12.48
C MET A 37 9.45 17.58 11.18
N GLN A 38 9.82 18.80 10.79
CA GLN A 38 10.66 19.02 9.60
C GLN A 38 12.00 18.31 9.73
N SER A 39 12.69 18.44 10.86
CA SER A 39 13.96 17.73 11.09
C SER A 39 13.82 16.21 11.11
N LEU A 40 12.63 15.69 11.48
CA LEU A 40 12.35 14.25 11.44
C LEU A 40 12.10 13.78 10.01
N LEU A 41 11.36 14.56 9.21
CA LEU A 41 11.11 14.26 7.81
C LEU A 41 12.40 14.25 7.00
N GLU A 42 13.24 15.29 7.15
CA GLU A 42 14.58 15.36 6.52
C GLU A 42 15.45 14.18 6.94
N LYS A 43 15.51 13.87 8.24
CA LYS A 43 16.34 12.77 8.74
C LYS A 43 15.97 11.40 8.18
N HIS A 44 14.68 11.17 7.95
CA HIS A 44 14.14 9.90 7.46
C HIS A 44 13.75 9.98 5.99
N HIS A 45 14.26 10.96 5.22
CA HIS A 45 14.06 11.05 3.77
C HIS A 45 12.59 10.94 3.34
N LEU A 46 11.71 11.61 4.07
CA LEU A 46 10.28 11.66 3.81
C LEU A 46 9.92 13.05 3.27
N SER A 47 9.52 13.13 2.01
CA SER A 47 9.06 14.40 1.42
C SER A 47 7.82 14.91 2.13
N PHE A 48 6.88 14.02 2.47
CA PHE A 48 5.74 14.37 3.32
C PHE A 48 5.16 13.19 4.11
N VAL A 49 4.45 13.56 5.19
CA VAL A 49 3.46 12.73 5.87
C VAL A 49 2.11 13.44 5.87
N ALA A 50 1.04 12.72 5.55
CA ALA A 50 -0.30 13.26 5.46
C ALA A 50 -1.33 12.46 6.26
N THR A 51 -2.37 13.14 6.74
CA THR A 51 -3.55 12.59 7.40
C THR A 51 -4.82 12.98 6.63
N ASP A 52 -6.00 12.66 7.16
CA ASP A 52 -7.29 13.13 6.62
C ASP A 52 -7.44 14.66 6.61
N GLU A 53 -6.67 15.37 7.43
CA GLU A 53 -6.84 16.82 7.65
C GLU A 53 -5.60 17.64 7.34
N THR A 54 -4.42 17.04 7.26
CA THR A 54 -3.17 17.79 7.12
C THR A 54 -2.14 17.07 6.26
N ILE A 55 -1.38 17.84 5.47
CA ILE A 55 -0.13 17.41 4.85
C ILE A 55 1.00 18.16 5.54
N THR A 56 2.02 17.44 6.00
CA THR A 56 3.22 18.02 6.59
C THR A 56 4.42 17.58 5.77
N SER A 57 5.11 18.52 5.14
CA SER A 57 6.34 18.32 4.37
C SER A 57 7.52 19.00 5.05
N VAL A 58 8.73 18.80 4.50
CA VAL A 58 9.93 19.55 4.87
C VAL A 58 9.73 21.06 4.71
N ASP A 59 8.96 21.49 3.71
CA ASP A 59 8.71 22.90 3.41
C ASP A 59 7.64 23.56 4.29
N GLY A 60 6.71 22.79 4.86
CA GLY A 60 5.66 23.38 5.69
C GLY A 60 4.48 22.46 5.98
N LYS A 61 3.45 23.05 6.59
CA LYS A 61 2.23 22.33 6.96
C LYS A 61 1.00 22.96 6.31
N MET A 62 0.21 22.13 5.66
CA MET A 62 -1.05 22.49 5.00
C MET A 62 -2.20 21.74 5.66
N GLU A 63 -3.31 22.45 5.84
CA GLU A 63 -4.61 21.86 6.16
C GLU A 63 -5.30 21.46 4.86
N VAL A 64 -5.91 20.28 4.85
CA VAL A 64 -6.62 19.71 3.72
C VAL A 64 -8.07 19.50 4.12
N THR A 65 -8.96 19.85 3.20
CA THR A 65 -10.36 19.45 3.26
C THR A 65 -10.72 18.77 1.95
N ALA A 66 -11.39 17.64 2.03
CA ALA A 66 -11.85 16.88 0.88
C ALA A 66 -13.38 16.77 0.94
N GLN A 67 -14.04 17.04 -0.18
CA GLN A 67 -15.47 16.84 -0.34
C GLN A 67 -15.71 15.94 -1.54
N TYR A 68 -16.27 14.76 -1.28
CA TYR A 68 -16.62 13.80 -2.32
C TYR A 68 -18.03 14.06 -2.83
N ASP A 69 -18.14 14.25 -4.14
CA ASP A 69 -19.41 14.32 -4.86
C ASP A 69 -19.72 12.93 -5.44
N TYR A 70 -20.70 12.25 -4.84
CA TYR A 70 -21.11 10.92 -5.27
C TYR A 70 -21.84 10.89 -6.62
N VAL A 71 -22.38 12.03 -7.08
CA VAL A 71 -23.10 12.12 -8.37
C VAL A 71 -22.09 12.17 -9.51
N HIS A 72 -21.06 13.01 -9.36
CA HIS A 72 -20.02 13.18 -10.37
C HIS A 72 -18.82 12.26 -10.17
N GLN A 73 -18.82 11.46 -9.09
CA GLN A 73 -17.69 10.62 -8.67
C GLN A 73 -16.37 11.40 -8.65
N ALA A 74 -16.42 12.62 -8.09
CA ALA A 74 -15.30 13.55 -8.08
C ALA A 74 -15.02 14.03 -6.66
N THR A 75 -13.74 14.14 -6.29
CA THR A 75 -13.34 14.70 -5.00
C THR A 75 -12.75 16.08 -5.19
N THR A 76 -13.36 17.08 -4.56
CA THR A 76 -12.80 18.43 -4.51
C THR A 76 -11.91 18.56 -3.28
N PHE A 77 -10.65 18.93 -3.50
CA PHE A 77 -9.68 19.20 -2.44
C PHE A 77 -9.47 20.70 -2.28
N SER A 78 -9.46 21.19 -1.04
CA SER A 78 -9.07 22.56 -0.73
C SER A 78 -7.98 22.59 0.32
N PHE A 79 -6.97 23.44 0.07
CA PHE A 79 -5.76 23.51 0.87
C PHE A 79 -5.62 24.89 1.51
N LYS A 80 -5.24 24.91 2.79
CA LYS A 80 -4.95 26.15 3.52
C LYS A 80 -3.60 26.03 4.22
N SER A 81 -2.70 26.96 3.94
CA SER A 81 -1.44 27.06 4.71
C SER A 81 -1.76 27.41 6.15
N LYS A 82 -1.17 26.66 7.11
CA LYS A 82 -1.23 27.02 8.54
C LYS A 82 -0.13 28.00 8.93
N ASP A 83 0.83 28.24 8.07
CA ASP A 83 1.91 29.19 8.28
C ASP A 83 1.56 30.54 7.65
N SER A 84 1.28 31.54 8.50
CA SER A 84 0.98 32.91 8.08
C SER A 84 2.22 33.63 7.56
N ALA A 85 2.07 34.25 6.38
CA ALA A 85 2.84 35.37 5.83
C ALA A 85 4.37 35.17 5.75
N GLU A 86 4.85 34.51 4.69
CA GLU A 86 6.03 35.02 3.94
C GLU A 86 6.36 34.28 2.63
N LYS A 87 5.70 33.18 2.26
CA LYS A 87 5.96 32.52 0.97
C LYS A 87 4.72 31.90 0.33
N GLU A 88 3.78 32.72 -0.13
CA GLU A 88 2.69 32.25 -1.02
C GLU A 88 3.23 31.57 -2.29
N ASN A 89 4.43 31.96 -2.76
CA ASN A 89 5.07 31.35 -3.92
C ASN A 89 5.60 29.91 -3.66
N ASN A 90 5.87 29.52 -2.40
CA ASN A 90 6.42 28.20 -2.07
C ASN A 90 5.34 27.16 -1.72
N ALA A 91 4.08 27.58 -1.50
CA ALA A 91 2.99 26.63 -1.25
C ALA A 91 2.70 25.76 -2.49
N SER A 92 2.97 26.28 -3.69
CA SER A 92 2.83 25.54 -4.94
C SER A 92 3.91 24.46 -5.12
N ASP A 93 5.13 24.70 -4.64
CA ASP A 93 6.21 23.72 -4.69
C ASP A 93 5.97 22.58 -3.70
N SER A 94 5.47 22.87 -2.48
CA SER A 94 5.09 21.83 -1.51
C SER A 94 3.91 20.94 -1.93
N LEU A 95 3.13 21.37 -2.94
CA LEU A 95 1.99 20.62 -3.49
C LEU A 95 2.41 19.65 -4.61
N LYS A 96 3.61 19.80 -5.19
CA LYS A 96 4.06 18.99 -6.34
C LYS A 96 4.06 17.48 -6.04
N ASP A 97 4.36 17.12 -4.79
CA ASP A 97 4.45 15.71 -4.39
C ASP A 97 3.12 15.17 -3.82
N SER A 98 2.13 16.03 -3.60
CA SER A 98 0.85 15.63 -2.98
C SER A 98 -0.05 14.78 -3.88
N GLY A 99 0.31 14.57 -5.16
CA GLY A 99 -0.47 13.80 -6.13
C GLY A 99 -0.78 12.38 -5.65
N PHE A 100 0.20 11.70 -5.04
CA PHE A 100 0.00 10.39 -4.44
C PHE A 100 -1.10 10.40 -3.37
N TYR A 101 -1.07 11.40 -2.48
CA TYR A 101 -2.10 11.56 -1.43
C TYR A 101 -3.47 11.88 -2.02
N ILE A 102 -3.57 12.88 -2.90
CA ILE A 102 -4.84 13.34 -3.48
C ILE A 102 -5.55 12.19 -4.20
N ASN A 103 -4.82 11.51 -5.07
CA ASN A 103 -5.40 10.46 -5.90
C ASN A 103 -5.76 9.23 -5.08
N LEU A 104 -4.95 8.86 -4.08
CA LEU A 104 -5.27 7.76 -3.18
C LEU A 104 -6.51 8.05 -2.32
N ARG A 105 -6.66 9.28 -1.81
CA ARG A 105 -7.85 9.70 -1.05
C ARG A 105 -9.10 9.75 -1.92
N HIS A 106 -8.95 10.17 -3.18
CA HIS A 106 -10.02 10.11 -4.16
C HIS A 106 -10.46 8.68 -4.44
N ALA A 107 -9.52 7.79 -4.77
CA ALA A 107 -9.79 6.36 -4.98
C ALA A 107 -10.44 5.70 -3.76
N GLN A 108 -9.99 6.03 -2.55
CA GLN A 108 -10.61 5.57 -1.31
C GLN A 108 -12.10 5.97 -1.24
N SER A 109 -12.44 7.22 -1.62
CA SER A 109 -13.81 7.73 -1.56
C SER A 109 -14.75 7.04 -2.54
N ILE A 110 -14.22 6.52 -3.66
CA ILE A 110 -14.98 5.80 -4.69
C ILE A 110 -15.13 4.33 -4.32
N LEU A 111 -14.01 3.68 -3.97
CA LEU A 111 -13.94 2.23 -3.93
C LEU A 111 -14.28 1.66 -2.58
N VAL A 112 -14.07 2.38 -1.48
CA VAL A 112 -14.19 1.77 -0.15
C VAL A 112 -15.08 2.56 0.80
N ASP A 113 -15.73 1.82 1.69
CA ASP A 113 -16.48 2.39 2.81
C ASP A 113 -15.51 2.68 3.96
N GLU A 114 -15.38 3.95 4.35
CA GLU A 114 -14.48 4.39 5.43
C GLU A 114 -14.78 3.77 6.79
N ARG A 115 -15.97 3.18 6.99
CA ARG A 115 -16.30 2.41 8.21
C ARG A 115 -15.48 1.13 8.31
N TYR A 116 -15.12 0.55 7.17
CA TYR A 116 -14.34 -0.67 7.09
C TYR A 116 -12.89 -0.41 6.74
N PHE A 117 -12.62 0.54 5.84
CA PHE A 117 -11.29 0.79 5.29
C PHE A 117 -10.94 2.27 5.38
N LYS A 118 -10.13 2.60 6.38
CA LYS A 118 -9.70 3.98 6.60
C LYS A 118 -8.21 4.12 6.42
N ILE A 119 -7.81 4.96 5.46
CA ILE A 119 -6.44 5.44 5.35
C ILE A 119 -6.23 6.50 6.45
N GLU A 120 -5.31 6.21 7.36
CA GLU A 120 -4.99 7.06 8.50
C GLU A 120 -3.79 7.96 8.23
N PHE A 121 -2.79 7.41 7.55
CA PHE A 121 -1.57 8.11 7.19
C PHE A 121 -1.17 7.79 5.76
N THR A 122 -0.58 8.75 5.09
CA THR A 122 0.08 8.61 3.80
C THR A 122 1.49 9.17 3.92
N PHE A 123 2.45 8.49 3.33
CA PHE A 123 3.85 8.81 3.33
C PHE A 123 4.33 8.85 1.87
N TRP A 124 5.20 9.79 1.58
CA TRP A 124 5.95 9.81 0.33
C TRP A 124 7.43 9.93 0.69
N LEU A 125 8.22 9.00 0.19
CA LEU A 125 9.65 8.97 0.41
C LEU A 125 10.32 9.78 -0.70
N GLU A 126 11.45 10.38 -0.36
CA GLU A 126 12.36 10.85 -1.39
C GLU A 126 12.85 9.65 -2.23
N PRO A 127 13.02 9.81 -3.55
CA PRO A 127 13.57 8.76 -4.39
C PRO A 127 14.91 8.27 -3.84
N PHE A 128 15.19 6.97 -3.99
CA PHE A 128 16.46 6.41 -3.56
C PHE A 128 16.98 5.36 -4.52
N LEU A 129 18.28 5.12 -4.47
CA LEU A 129 18.96 4.16 -5.33
C LEU A 129 19.11 2.83 -4.61
N VAL A 130 18.94 1.75 -5.36
CA VAL A 130 19.20 0.38 -4.89
C VAL A 130 20.07 -0.36 -5.89
N TRP A 131 20.89 -1.28 -5.37
CA TRP A 131 21.71 -2.18 -6.17
C TRP A 131 21.21 -3.61 -6.02
N ILE A 132 20.86 -4.24 -7.14
CA ILE A 132 20.37 -5.61 -7.21
C ILE A 132 21.11 -6.32 -8.33
N ASN A 133 21.80 -7.42 -8.01
CA ASN A 133 22.60 -8.20 -8.97
C ASN A 133 23.61 -7.33 -9.75
N GLY A 134 24.27 -6.40 -9.06
CA GLY A 134 25.22 -5.45 -9.65
C GLY A 134 24.60 -4.39 -10.58
N GLN A 135 23.28 -4.34 -10.72
CA GLN A 135 22.56 -3.31 -11.47
C GLN A 135 21.95 -2.29 -10.51
N MET A 136 21.89 -1.03 -10.95
CA MET A 136 21.41 0.09 -10.15
C MET A 136 20.04 0.54 -10.65
N TYR A 137 19.12 0.74 -9.71
CA TYR A 137 17.75 1.17 -9.94
C TYR A 137 17.43 2.36 -9.05
N GLN A 138 16.59 3.27 -9.53
CA GLN A 138 15.91 4.26 -8.71
C GLN A 138 14.56 3.67 -8.26
N ILE A 139 14.21 3.94 -7.02
CA ILE A 139 12.94 3.55 -6.41
C ILE A 139 12.17 4.81 -6.07
N ASP A 140 10.97 4.91 -6.65
CA ASP A 140 9.98 5.93 -6.30
C ASP A 140 8.91 5.25 -5.45
N ALA A 141 8.77 5.68 -4.20
CA ALA A 141 8.00 4.95 -3.19
C ALA A 141 6.99 5.83 -2.45
N GLY A 142 5.74 5.36 -2.47
CA GLY A 142 4.67 5.81 -1.60
C GLY A 142 4.31 4.74 -0.58
N ALA A 143 3.79 5.16 0.56
CA ALA A 143 3.21 4.22 1.52
C ALA A 143 1.99 4.83 2.19
N PHE A 144 1.11 3.98 2.70
CA PHE A 144 -0.03 4.43 3.46
C PHE A 144 -0.47 3.39 4.46
N MET A 145 -0.98 3.86 5.60
CA MET A 145 -1.51 2.99 6.64
C MET A 145 -3.03 2.94 6.53
N MET A 146 -3.55 1.74 6.28
CA MET A 146 -4.98 1.46 6.28
C MET A 146 -5.28 0.34 7.28
N ASN A 147 -6.20 0.58 8.20
CA ASN A 147 -6.59 -0.38 9.23
C ASN A 147 -5.40 -1.01 10.00
N SER A 148 -4.42 -0.19 10.40
CA SER A 148 -3.20 -0.64 11.09
C SER A 148 -2.29 -1.58 10.28
N VAL A 149 -2.46 -1.64 8.96
CA VAL A 149 -1.54 -2.30 8.03
C VAL A 149 -0.85 -1.22 7.21
N LEU A 150 0.48 -1.27 7.13
CA LEU A 150 1.27 -0.38 6.30
C LEU A 150 1.39 -0.99 4.90
N PHE A 151 0.77 -0.34 3.93
CA PHE A 151 0.90 -0.65 2.51
C PHE A 151 2.04 0.18 1.93
N ILE A 152 2.94 -0.49 1.22
CA ILE A 152 4.07 0.09 0.52
C ILE A 152 3.83 -0.15 -0.96
N VAL A 153 3.95 0.91 -1.75
CA VAL A 153 3.79 0.90 -3.19
C VAL A 153 5.03 1.55 -3.78
N PHE A 154 5.73 0.85 -4.66
CA PHE A 154 6.88 1.43 -5.33
C PHE A 154 6.97 1.05 -6.79
N GLU A 155 7.52 1.97 -7.56
CA GLU A 155 7.94 1.77 -8.94
C GLU A 155 9.46 1.57 -8.97
N VAL A 156 9.92 0.68 -9.86
CA VAL A 156 11.34 0.45 -10.09
C VAL A 156 11.72 1.08 -11.43
N ILE A 157 12.70 1.98 -11.40
CA ILE A 157 13.16 2.72 -12.56
C ILE A 157 14.59 2.30 -12.85
N ASN A 158 14.85 1.83 -14.07
CA ASN A 158 16.21 1.51 -14.49
C ASN A 158 17.02 2.81 -14.58
N TYR A 159 18.02 2.94 -13.70
CA TYR A 159 18.75 4.20 -13.56
C TYR A 159 19.54 4.56 -14.83
N LYS A 160 19.98 3.57 -15.61
CA LYS A 160 20.72 3.83 -16.85
C LYS A 160 19.83 4.36 -17.97
N THR A 161 18.61 3.86 -18.07
CA THR A 161 17.69 4.23 -19.15
C THR A 161 16.73 5.36 -18.74
N GLY A 162 16.56 5.59 -17.43
CA GLY A 162 15.57 6.50 -16.88
C GLY A 162 14.12 6.05 -17.10
N LYS A 163 13.91 4.77 -17.45
CA LYS A 163 12.58 4.21 -17.74
C LYS A 163 12.12 3.28 -16.61
N PRO A 164 10.84 3.35 -16.21
CA PRO A 164 10.23 2.32 -15.38
C PRO A 164 10.36 0.93 -16.01
N LEU A 165 10.30 -0.11 -15.17
CA LEU A 165 10.19 -1.49 -15.64
C LEU A 165 8.87 -1.68 -16.40
N ALA A 166 8.95 -2.37 -17.53
CA ALA A 166 7.81 -2.77 -18.34
C ALA A 166 7.27 -4.14 -17.91
N LYS A 167 6.15 -4.57 -18.50
CA LYS A 167 5.52 -5.86 -18.20
C LYS A 167 6.46 -7.06 -18.42
N ASP A 168 7.42 -6.94 -19.32
CA ASP A 168 8.34 -8.02 -19.67
C ASP A 168 9.61 -8.04 -18.81
N ASP A 169 9.84 -7.02 -17.99
CA ASP A 169 10.98 -6.93 -17.07
C ASP A 169 10.68 -7.53 -15.68
N VAL A 170 9.45 -8.02 -15.49
CA VAL A 170 8.94 -8.54 -14.22
C VAL A 170 8.37 -9.93 -14.40
N GLY A 171 8.45 -10.74 -13.35
CA GLY A 171 8.13 -12.15 -13.46
C GLY A 171 8.17 -12.88 -12.13
N ALA A 172 8.49 -14.16 -12.25
CA ALA A 172 8.74 -15.10 -11.16
C ALA A 172 9.69 -14.55 -10.09
N LYS A 173 10.03 -15.37 -9.10
CA LYS A 173 10.93 -14.98 -7.99
C LYS A 173 12.22 -14.25 -8.41
N ALA A 174 12.80 -14.56 -9.58
CA ALA A 174 14.02 -13.92 -10.08
C ALA A 174 13.84 -12.45 -10.52
N GLU A 175 12.61 -12.06 -10.86
CA GLU A 175 12.24 -10.75 -11.41
C GLU A 175 11.08 -10.11 -10.61
N ASN A 176 10.88 -10.59 -9.38
CA ASN A 176 9.94 -10.03 -8.43
C ASN A 176 10.68 -9.13 -7.45
N TYR A 177 10.72 -7.82 -7.73
CA TYR A 177 11.51 -6.85 -6.99
C TYR A 177 11.00 -6.61 -5.55
N ASN A 178 9.80 -7.09 -5.19
CA ASN A 178 9.40 -7.18 -3.79
C ASN A 178 10.22 -8.22 -3.01
N LEU A 179 10.77 -9.24 -3.67
CA LEU A 179 11.41 -10.40 -3.05
C LEU A 179 12.94 -10.42 -3.19
N LEU A 180 13.47 -9.62 -4.11
CA LEU A 180 14.91 -9.57 -4.36
C LEU A 180 15.62 -8.87 -3.19
N SER A 181 16.78 -9.41 -2.80
CA SER A 181 17.64 -8.77 -1.82
C SER A 181 18.40 -7.63 -2.50
N VAL A 182 18.35 -6.47 -1.87
CA VAL A 182 19.16 -5.31 -2.21
C VAL A 182 20.53 -5.49 -1.59
N GLU A 183 21.59 -5.29 -2.37
CA GLU A 183 23.00 -5.34 -1.94
C GLU A 183 23.37 -4.10 -1.12
N LYS A 184 22.89 -2.93 -1.57
CA LYS A 184 23.07 -1.64 -0.91
C LYS A 184 22.04 -0.65 -1.43
N TYR A 185 21.78 0.41 -0.66
CA TYR A 185 20.91 1.51 -1.05
C TYR A 185 21.49 2.86 -0.67
N GLN A 186 20.98 3.94 -1.27
CA GLN A 186 21.47 5.31 -1.04
C GLN A 186 20.37 6.33 -1.37
N PHE A 187 20.08 7.24 -0.45
CA PHE A 187 19.30 8.44 -0.77
C PHE A 187 20.16 9.47 -1.50
N PHE A 188 19.58 10.28 -2.37
CA PHE A 188 20.35 11.16 -3.28
C PHE A 188 21.21 12.22 -2.56
N ASP A 189 20.84 12.59 -1.34
CA ASP A 189 21.53 13.55 -0.49
C ASP A 189 22.63 12.90 0.39
N GLU A 190 22.69 11.57 0.45
CA GLU A 190 23.69 10.84 1.23
C GLU A 190 25.01 10.68 0.47
N GLU A 191 26.14 10.80 1.18
CA GLU A 191 27.47 10.71 0.54
C GLU A 191 27.86 9.29 0.09
N LYS A 192 27.35 8.26 0.77
CA LYS A 192 27.77 6.87 0.56
C LYS A 192 26.59 5.91 0.68
N PRO A 193 26.58 4.84 -0.12
CA PRO A 193 25.57 3.81 0.01
C PRO A 193 25.73 3.02 1.31
N VAL A 194 24.61 2.57 1.84
CA VAL A 194 24.48 1.68 2.99
C VAL A 194 24.32 0.26 2.47
N GLU A 195 25.19 -0.65 2.89
CA GLU A 195 25.05 -2.08 2.59
C GLU A 195 23.71 -2.59 3.16
N ALA A 196 22.93 -3.24 2.28
CA ALA A 196 21.65 -3.83 2.61
C ALA A 196 21.74 -5.34 2.42
N GLY A 197 20.99 -6.06 3.24
CA GLY A 197 20.75 -7.50 3.10
C GLY A 197 19.26 -7.80 3.18
N MET A 198 18.45 -6.86 2.68
CA MET A 198 17.00 -6.80 2.85
C MET A 198 16.32 -6.39 1.54
N LYS A 199 14.99 -6.55 1.45
CA LYS A 199 14.20 -6.20 0.27
C LYS A 199 13.96 -4.70 0.17
N ILE A 200 13.61 -4.21 -1.03
CA ILE A 200 13.21 -2.79 -1.22
C ILE A 200 12.08 -2.39 -0.26
N SER A 201 11.05 -3.23 -0.15
CA SER A 201 9.91 -2.95 0.73
C SER A 201 10.29 -2.98 2.22
N GLU A 202 11.31 -3.73 2.61
CA GLU A 202 11.84 -3.74 3.99
C GLU A 202 12.62 -2.46 4.30
N ILE A 203 13.37 -1.91 3.34
CA ILE A 203 14.03 -0.60 3.46
C ILE A 203 12.99 0.49 3.71
N ILE A 204 11.94 0.53 2.88
CA ILE A 204 10.85 1.51 3.00
C ILE A 204 10.12 1.32 4.35
N TYR A 205 9.84 0.08 4.74
CA TYR A 205 9.20 -0.26 6.01
C TYR A 205 10.03 0.24 7.20
N GLU A 206 11.32 -0.09 7.27
CA GLU A 206 12.17 0.30 8.39
C GLU A 206 12.32 1.82 8.47
N ASN A 207 12.45 2.51 7.33
CA ASN A 207 12.52 3.97 7.30
C ASN A 207 11.26 4.62 7.90
N ILE A 208 10.06 4.18 7.49
CA ILE A 208 8.78 4.65 8.05
C ILE A 208 8.64 4.25 9.52
N SER A 209 9.05 3.02 9.88
CA SER A 209 8.96 2.49 11.24
C SER A 209 9.85 3.27 12.21
N GLU A 210 11.08 3.60 11.80
CA GLU A 210 12.02 4.44 12.55
C GLU A 210 11.49 5.88 12.68
N PHE A 211 10.96 6.46 11.60
CA PHE A 211 10.27 7.75 11.67
C PHE A 211 9.16 7.76 12.70
N ILE A 212 8.26 6.77 12.67
CA ILE A 212 7.14 6.64 13.63
C ILE A 212 7.68 6.42 15.05
N TRP A 213 8.71 5.60 15.22
CA TRP A 213 9.33 5.33 16.52
C TRP A 213 9.88 6.62 17.14
N GLU A 214 10.63 7.42 16.38
CA GLU A 214 11.18 8.68 16.86
C GLU A 214 10.13 9.76 17.09
N LEU A 215 9.17 9.88 16.16
CA LEU A 215 8.00 10.74 16.28
C LEU A 215 7.24 10.49 17.59
N THR A 216 7.26 9.25 18.06
CA THR A 216 6.52 8.82 19.24
C THR A 216 7.39 8.74 20.49
N ASN A 217 8.49 9.50 20.51
CA ASN A 217 9.46 9.53 21.60
C ASN A 217 9.96 8.12 21.98
N LYS A 218 10.21 7.30 20.97
CA LYS A 218 10.76 5.94 21.08
C LYS A 218 9.87 4.95 21.84
N CYS A 219 8.58 5.25 21.97
CA CYS A 219 7.64 4.42 22.71
C CYS A 219 7.14 3.21 21.91
N TYR A 220 7.20 3.24 20.57
CA TYR A 220 6.53 2.26 19.72
C TYR A 220 7.40 1.82 18.55
N ARG A 221 7.86 0.57 18.58
CA ARG A 221 8.50 -0.10 17.45
C ARG A 221 7.87 -1.49 17.29
N SER A 222 7.59 -1.88 16.06
CA SER A 222 7.12 -3.25 15.81
C SER A 222 8.24 -4.23 16.12
N GLN A 223 7.95 -5.28 16.90
CA GLN A 223 8.93 -6.33 17.22
C GLN A 223 8.84 -7.49 16.24
N GLU A 224 7.66 -7.71 15.67
CA GLU A 224 7.42 -8.68 14.61
C GLU A 224 6.45 -8.04 13.61
N TYR A 225 6.52 -8.47 12.35
CA TYR A 225 5.60 -8.07 11.31
C TYR A 225 5.25 -9.27 10.45
N PHE A 226 4.07 -9.25 9.84
CA PHE A 226 3.75 -10.14 8.74
C PHE A 226 3.90 -9.41 7.43
N PHE A 227 4.42 -10.12 6.44
CA PHE A 227 4.71 -9.60 5.12
C PHE A 227 3.93 -10.39 4.08
N VAL A 228 3.20 -9.67 3.23
CA VAL A 228 2.64 -10.18 1.98
C VAL A 228 2.96 -9.18 0.88
N HIS A 229 3.07 -9.65 -0.35
CA HIS A 229 3.41 -8.80 -1.49
C HIS A 229 2.61 -9.17 -2.72
N ASP A 230 2.56 -8.23 -3.65
CA ASP A 230 1.85 -8.33 -4.91
C ASP A 230 2.55 -7.54 -6.00
N THR A 231 2.25 -7.88 -7.26
CA THR A 231 2.75 -7.15 -8.43
C THR A 231 1.56 -6.71 -9.27
N LEU A 232 1.40 -5.40 -9.43
CA LEU A 232 0.33 -4.81 -10.21
C LEU A 232 0.90 -4.33 -11.55
N VAL A 233 0.37 -4.87 -12.64
CA VAL A 233 0.83 -4.59 -13.99
C VAL A 233 -0.25 -3.86 -14.77
N PHE A 234 0.08 -2.71 -15.32
CA PHE A 234 -0.73 -1.98 -16.30
C PHE A 234 -0.15 -2.20 -17.69
N SER A 235 -0.91 -2.85 -18.56
CA SER A 235 -0.55 -2.91 -19.97
C SER A 235 -1.75 -3.18 -20.86
N ASN A 236 -1.89 -2.37 -21.91
CA ASN A 236 -2.81 -2.62 -23.03
C ASN A 236 -2.20 -3.56 -24.09
N ASN A 237 -0.96 -4.01 -23.90
CA ASN A 237 -0.20 -4.83 -24.85
C ASN A 237 -0.13 -6.31 -24.41
N ILE A 238 -0.96 -6.74 -23.46
CA ILE A 238 -1.06 -8.14 -23.05
C ILE A 238 -2.09 -8.83 -23.95
N GLU A 239 -1.62 -9.70 -24.84
CA GLU A 239 -2.49 -10.42 -25.78
C GLU A 239 -3.34 -11.49 -25.07
N ASN A 240 -2.74 -12.21 -24.12
CA ASN A 240 -3.42 -13.26 -23.35
C ASN A 240 -3.12 -13.09 -21.85
N ILE A 241 -4.12 -12.59 -21.12
CA ILE A 241 -4.06 -12.37 -19.67
C ILE A 241 -3.71 -13.66 -18.91
N SER A 242 -4.22 -14.81 -19.37
CA SER A 242 -3.96 -16.10 -18.73
C SER A 242 -2.51 -16.54 -18.85
N ASP A 243 -1.98 -16.49 -20.06
CA ASP A 243 -0.59 -16.88 -20.31
C ASP A 243 0.37 -15.91 -19.60
N TYR A 244 0.00 -14.62 -19.55
CA TYR A 244 0.77 -13.62 -18.85
C TYR A 244 0.82 -13.86 -17.34
N PHE A 245 -0.32 -14.18 -16.69
CA PHE A 245 -0.32 -14.56 -15.27
C PHE A 245 0.53 -15.80 -14.98
N CYS A 246 0.44 -16.80 -15.86
CA CYS A 246 1.25 -18.01 -15.76
C CYS A 246 2.75 -17.68 -15.80
N LYS A 247 3.17 -16.79 -16.71
CA LYS A 247 4.55 -16.30 -16.79
C LYS A 247 4.95 -15.49 -15.55
N LEU A 248 4.08 -14.60 -15.09
CA LEU A 248 4.34 -13.68 -13.98
C LEU A 248 4.53 -14.42 -12.64
N ILE A 249 3.73 -15.47 -12.38
CA ILE A 249 3.78 -16.23 -11.12
C ILE A 249 4.62 -17.53 -11.25
N ASP A 250 5.13 -17.86 -12.44
CA ASP A 250 5.82 -19.13 -12.74
C ASP A 250 4.93 -20.36 -12.47
N THR A 251 3.74 -20.35 -13.07
CA THR A 251 2.76 -21.43 -12.96
C THR A 251 2.34 -21.92 -14.34
N LYS A 252 1.89 -23.18 -14.42
CA LYS A 252 1.45 -23.78 -15.70
C LYS A 252 0.01 -23.43 -16.08
N ALA A 253 -0.77 -23.00 -15.10
CA ALA A 253 -2.16 -22.63 -15.25
C ALA A 253 -2.52 -21.64 -14.13
N PRO A 254 -3.47 -20.73 -14.37
CA PRO A 254 -3.95 -19.81 -13.34
C PRO A 254 -4.47 -20.59 -12.13
N ALA A 255 -4.18 -20.09 -10.93
CA ALA A 255 -4.64 -20.71 -9.69
C ALA A 255 -6.17 -20.60 -9.55
N GLU A 256 -6.74 -19.53 -10.09
CA GLU A 256 -8.16 -19.18 -10.00
C GLU A 256 -8.69 -18.77 -11.38
N PRO A 257 -10.00 -18.93 -11.65
CA PRO A 257 -10.61 -18.46 -12.89
C PRO A 257 -10.29 -16.97 -13.12
N ILE A 258 -9.79 -16.66 -14.31
CA ILE A 258 -9.51 -15.27 -14.68
C ILE A 258 -10.83 -14.59 -14.98
N LYS A 259 -11.11 -13.55 -14.20
CA LYS A 259 -12.36 -12.81 -14.28
C LYS A 259 -12.05 -11.33 -14.11
N ASP A 260 -12.54 -10.53 -15.04
CA ASP A 260 -12.59 -9.09 -14.85
C ASP A 260 -13.62 -8.78 -13.75
N ILE A 261 -13.19 -8.07 -12.72
CA ILE A 261 -14.09 -7.64 -11.64
C ILE A 261 -14.45 -6.16 -11.72
N SER A 262 -13.84 -5.41 -12.66
CA SER A 262 -14.19 -4.03 -12.96
C SER A 262 -15.66 -3.93 -13.32
N THR A 263 -16.29 -2.82 -12.94
CA THR A 263 -17.69 -2.53 -13.30
C THR A 263 -17.83 -1.34 -14.23
N VAL A 264 -16.70 -0.78 -14.64
CA VAL A 264 -16.61 0.40 -15.49
C VAL A 264 -16.00 0.07 -16.83
N GLU A 265 -16.35 0.83 -17.86
CA GLU A 265 -15.87 0.61 -19.24
C GLU A 265 -14.48 1.21 -19.50
N ILE A 266 -13.89 1.90 -18.51
CA ILE A 266 -12.63 2.64 -18.68
C ILE A 266 -11.38 1.81 -18.35
N TYR A 267 -11.53 0.62 -17.77
CA TYR A 267 -10.46 -0.37 -17.56
C TYR A 267 -11.02 -1.75 -17.24
N GLN A 268 -10.22 -2.78 -17.50
CA GLN A 268 -10.44 -4.13 -17.00
C GLN A 268 -9.44 -4.41 -15.88
N TYR A 269 -9.87 -5.06 -14.80
CA TYR A 269 -8.99 -5.43 -13.69
C TYR A 269 -9.17 -6.91 -13.35
N TYR A 270 -8.07 -7.63 -13.53
CA TYR A 270 -7.97 -9.07 -13.32
C TYR A 270 -7.10 -9.33 -12.09
N PRO A 271 -7.69 -9.76 -10.97
CA PRO A 271 -6.92 -10.21 -9.82
C PRO A 271 -6.45 -11.67 -9.97
N GLN A 272 -5.31 -11.98 -9.37
CA GLN A 272 -4.84 -13.32 -9.01
C GLN A 272 -4.12 -13.27 -7.65
N ALA A 273 -3.79 -14.42 -7.07
CA ALA A 273 -2.94 -14.48 -5.89
C ALA A 273 -1.49 -14.06 -6.22
N GLY A 274 -1.01 -12.95 -5.63
CA GLY A 274 0.38 -12.48 -5.76
C GLY A 274 0.68 -11.62 -6.99
N CYS A 275 -0.28 -11.45 -7.90
CA CYS A 275 -0.24 -10.41 -8.93
C CYS A 275 -1.65 -9.98 -9.37
N SER A 276 -1.75 -8.83 -10.04
CA SER A 276 -2.94 -8.42 -10.77
C SER A 276 -2.56 -7.68 -12.06
N VAL A 277 -3.47 -7.70 -13.03
CA VAL A 277 -3.31 -7.03 -14.31
C VAL A 277 -4.45 -6.07 -14.54
N VAL A 278 -4.11 -4.84 -14.91
CA VAL A 278 -5.03 -3.86 -15.50
C VAL A 278 -4.73 -3.77 -16.99
N SER A 279 -5.75 -4.01 -17.79
CA SER A 279 -5.68 -3.93 -19.26
C SER A 279 -6.87 -3.16 -19.81
N ASP A 280 -6.82 -2.88 -21.11
CA ASP A 280 -7.85 -2.13 -21.83
C ASP A 280 -8.24 -0.82 -21.12
N PHE A 281 -7.24 -0.16 -20.53
CA PHE A 281 -7.47 1.07 -19.78
C PHE A 281 -7.36 2.28 -20.69
N ASP A 282 -8.23 3.26 -20.45
CA ASP A 282 -8.16 4.56 -21.10
C ASP A 282 -6.93 5.35 -20.60
N CYS A 283 -6.03 5.65 -21.53
CA CYS A 283 -4.80 6.37 -21.26
C CYS A 283 -5.06 7.80 -20.75
N ASP A 284 -6.17 8.42 -21.16
CA ASP A 284 -6.55 9.76 -20.70
C ASP A 284 -7.04 9.74 -19.23
N ASN A 285 -7.48 8.58 -18.75
CA ASN A 285 -7.95 8.36 -17.38
C ASN A 285 -6.97 7.52 -16.54
N PHE A 286 -5.73 7.34 -16.99
CA PHE A 286 -4.76 6.44 -16.38
C PHE A 286 -4.53 6.70 -14.89
N GLN A 287 -4.37 7.96 -14.48
CA GLN A 287 -4.11 8.31 -13.09
C GLN A 287 -5.26 7.85 -12.16
N PRO A 288 -6.54 8.25 -12.36
CA PRO A 288 -7.66 7.70 -11.60
C PRO A 288 -7.71 6.17 -11.53
N ILE A 289 -7.43 5.49 -12.65
CA ILE A 289 -7.43 4.02 -12.73
C ILE A 289 -6.28 3.41 -11.91
N LEU A 290 -5.09 4.00 -11.99
CA LEU A 290 -3.89 3.57 -11.26
C LEU A 290 -4.15 3.48 -9.76
N TYR A 291 -4.65 4.57 -9.17
CA TYR A 291 -4.90 4.60 -7.73
C TYR A 291 -6.11 3.76 -7.32
N SER A 292 -7.08 3.59 -8.21
CA SER A 292 -8.19 2.66 -8.00
C SER A 292 -7.67 1.23 -7.85
N ALA A 293 -6.81 0.79 -8.76
CA ALA A 293 -6.18 -0.53 -8.68
C ALA A 293 -5.27 -0.68 -7.45
N ILE A 294 -4.52 0.36 -7.06
CA ILE A 294 -3.72 0.35 -5.81
C ILE A 294 -4.60 0.08 -4.59
N ILE A 295 -5.78 0.70 -4.51
CA ILE A 295 -6.73 0.45 -3.40
C ILE A 295 -7.23 -1.01 -3.45
N LEU A 296 -7.64 -1.51 -4.63
CA LEU A 296 -8.08 -2.90 -4.78
C LEU A 296 -6.98 -3.91 -4.37
N GLU A 297 -5.75 -3.71 -4.83
CA GLU A 297 -4.61 -4.53 -4.41
C GLU A 297 -4.36 -4.47 -2.91
N SER A 298 -4.49 -3.29 -2.32
CA SER A 298 -4.30 -3.12 -0.88
C SER A 298 -5.38 -3.83 -0.06
N LEU A 299 -6.62 -3.87 -0.54
CA LEU A 299 -7.67 -4.69 0.06
C LEU A 299 -7.33 -6.17 -0.03
N LYS A 300 -6.84 -6.64 -1.19
CA LYS A 300 -6.42 -8.04 -1.38
C LYS A 300 -5.31 -8.42 -0.39
N LEU A 301 -4.27 -7.59 -0.30
CA LEU A 301 -3.16 -7.80 0.63
C LEU A 301 -3.60 -7.69 2.10
N TYR A 302 -4.51 -6.79 2.45
CA TYR A 302 -5.09 -6.70 3.79
C TYR A 302 -5.73 -8.02 4.23
N ILE A 303 -6.53 -8.64 3.35
CA ILE A 303 -7.17 -9.93 3.62
C ILE A 303 -6.13 -11.03 3.76
N HIS A 304 -5.16 -11.11 2.85
CA HIS A 304 -4.09 -12.11 2.91
C HIS A 304 -3.26 -12.03 4.19
N ILE A 305 -2.95 -10.82 4.65
CA ILE A 305 -2.32 -10.60 5.96
C ILE A 305 -3.16 -11.21 7.07
N PHE A 306 -4.47 -10.92 7.09
CA PHE A 306 -5.36 -11.41 8.14
C PHE A 306 -5.42 -12.93 8.15
N GLN A 307 -5.42 -13.54 6.97
CA GLN A 307 -5.41 -14.99 6.80
C GLN A 307 -4.13 -15.60 7.37
N ASN A 308 -2.96 -15.08 6.99
CA ASN A 308 -1.67 -15.60 7.42
C ASN A 308 -1.43 -15.37 8.92
N SER A 309 -1.71 -14.16 9.42
CA SER A 309 -1.53 -13.82 10.83
C SER A 309 -2.34 -14.71 11.78
N ASN A 310 -3.58 -15.03 11.41
CA ASN A 310 -4.44 -15.89 12.21
C ASN A 310 -3.96 -17.35 12.24
N LEU A 311 -3.31 -17.84 11.18
CA LEU A 311 -2.84 -19.23 11.13
C LEU A 311 -1.54 -19.42 11.91
N GLU A 312 -0.54 -18.56 11.67
CA GLU A 312 0.83 -18.84 12.09
C GLU A 312 1.11 -18.47 13.56
N ASN A 313 0.71 -17.27 14.03
CA ASN A 313 1.20 -16.77 15.33
C ASN A 313 0.11 -16.54 16.38
N GLU A 314 -1.17 -16.56 16.03
CA GLU A 314 -2.21 -16.20 17.01
C GLU A 314 -2.61 -17.40 17.88
N THR A 315 -2.20 -17.38 19.16
CA THR A 315 -2.62 -18.36 20.17
C THR A 315 -3.85 -17.89 20.97
N ASP A 316 -4.19 -16.59 20.89
CA ASP A 316 -5.40 -16.07 21.53
C ASP A 316 -6.64 -16.42 20.69
N LEU A 317 -7.41 -17.39 21.20
CA LEU A 317 -8.67 -17.82 20.61
C LEU A 317 -9.65 -16.65 20.43
N ARG A 318 -9.70 -15.70 21.37
CA ARG A 318 -10.60 -14.55 21.31
C ARG A 318 -10.25 -13.63 20.15
N ARG A 319 -8.95 -13.37 19.94
CA ARG A 319 -8.47 -12.54 18.83
C ARG A 319 -8.73 -13.22 17.50
N SER A 320 -8.44 -14.52 17.40
CA SER A 320 -8.72 -15.32 16.19
C SER A 320 -10.21 -15.27 15.81
N VAL A 321 -11.11 -15.51 16.76
CA VAL A 321 -12.57 -15.46 16.53
C VAL A 321 -13.04 -14.04 16.16
N ARG A 322 -12.51 -13.00 16.81
CA ARG A 322 -12.88 -11.62 16.48
C ARG A 322 -12.46 -11.25 15.05
N ASN A 323 -11.27 -11.66 14.64
CA ASN A 323 -10.76 -11.43 13.30
C ASN A 323 -11.61 -12.17 12.24
N ASP A 324 -11.98 -13.41 12.51
CA ASP A 324 -12.89 -14.17 11.65
C ASP A 324 -14.25 -13.49 11.50
N ILE A 325 -14.88 -13.11 12.62
CA ILE A 325 -16.15 -12.37 12.60
C ILE A 325 -16.04 -11.06 11.79
N TYR A 326 -14.92 -10.35 11.91
CA TYR A 326 -14.69 -9.14 11.12
C TYR A 326 -14.65 -9.46 9.62
N LEU A 327 -13.91 -10.49 9.20
CA LEU A 327 -13.88 -10.93 7.80
C LEU A 327 -15.27 -11.35 7.31
N GLN A 328 -16.02 -12.15 8.09
CA GLN A 328 -17.37 -12.55 7.73
C GLN A 328 -18.31 -11.35 7.57
N ASN A 329 -18.22 -10.36 8.47
CA ASN A 329 -18.99 -9.13 8.36
C ASN A 329 -18.63 -8.32 7.12
N LEU A 330 -17.37 -8.31 6.72
CA LEU A 330 -16.91 -7.63 5.52
C LEU A 330 -17.52 -8.26 4.25
N PHE A 331 -17.51 -9.59 4.13
CA PHE A 331 -18.11 -10.29 2.97
C PHE A 331 -19.64 -10.16 2.89
N CYS A 332 -20.30 -9.89 4.01
CA CYS A 332 -21.76 -9.77 4.09
C CYS A 332 -22.24 -8.31 4.20
N SER A 333 -21.34 -7.33 4.10
CA SER A 333 -21.69 -5.93 4.27
C SER A 333 -22.51 -5.41 3.08
N PRO A 334 -23.72 -4.87 3.30
CA PRO A 334 -24.60 -4.42 2.21
C PRO A 334 -24.21 -3.07 1.62
N ASN A 335 -23.28 -2.34 2.26
CA ASN A 335 -22.97 -0.95 1.93
C ASN A 335 -21.59 -0.76 1.27
N LEU A 336 -20.96 -1.85 0.81
CA LEU A 336 -19.69 -1.74 0.11
C LEU A 336 -19.93 -1.32 -1.34
N PRO A 337 -19.05 -0.47 -1.92
CA PRO A 337 -19.06 -0.23 -3.35
C PRO A 337 -18.93 -1.54 -4.14
N ILE A 338 -19.55 -1.58 -5.33
CA ILE A 338 -19.73 -2.82 -6.10
C ILE A 338 -18.39 -3.46 -6.45
N GLU A 339 -17.38 -2.69 -6.87
CA GLU A 339 -16.05 -3.24 -7.20
C GLU A 339 -15.35 -3.86 -6.00
N THR A 340 -15.42 -3.21 -4.83
CA THR A 340 -14.93 -3.81 -3.58
C THR A 340 -15.70 -5.08 -3.23
N HIS A 341 -17.02 -5.10 -3.41
CA HIS A 341 -17.81 -6.31 -3.21
C HIS A 341 -17.41 -7.44 -4.18
N ASN A 342 -17.15 -7.11 -5.44
CA ASN A 342 -16.68 -8.07 -6.45
C ASN A 342 -15.31 -8.65 -6.10
N LEU A 343 -14.37 -7.81 -5.67
CA LEU A 343 -13.05 -8.25 -5.21
C LEU A 343 -13.16 -9.18 -4.00
N LEU A 344 -13.98 -8.82 -3.03
CA LEU A 344 -14.19 -9.63 -1.84
C LEU A 344 -14.83 -10.98 -2.19
N ASN A 345 -15.82 -11.00 -3.08
CA ASN A 345 -16.40 -12.26 -3.55
C ASN A 345 -15.38 -13.11 -4.30
N TYR A 346 -14.57 -12.49 -5.17
CA TYR A 346 -13.47 -13.16 -5.85
C TYR A 346 -12.52 -13.84 -4.86
N ILE A 347 -12.04 -13.10 -3.86
CA ILE A 347 -11.17 -13.64 -2.80
C ILE A 347 -11.89 -14.74 -2.01
N LYS A 348 -13.17 -14.57 -1.66
CA LYS A 348 -13.93 -15.57 -0.91
C LYS A 348 -14.09 -16.89 -1.67
N GLU A 349 -14.21 -16.82 -3.00
CA GLU A 349 -14.33 -17.98 -3.89
C GLU A 349 -12.99 -18.65 -4.19
N SER A 350 -11.87 -17.96 -3.93
CA SER A 350 -10.52 -18.45 -4.13
C SER A 350 -10.19 -19.71 -3.32
N GLU A 351 -9.34 -20.57 -3.88
CA GLU A 351 -8.86 -21.76 -3.19
C GLU A 351 -7.99 -21.44 -1.95
N PRO A 352 -7.09 -20.44 -1.97
CA PRO A 352 -6.36 -20.00 -0.78
C PRO A 352 -7.29 -19.59 0.37
N TYR A 353 -8.38 -18.86 0.10
CA TYR A 353 -9.33 -18.46 1.14
C TYR A 353 -10.08 -19.65 1.73
N LYS A 354 -10.56 -20.58 0.89
CA LYS A 354 -11.25 -21.79 1.35
C LYS A 354 -10.36 -22.63 2.28
N LYS A 355 -9.11 -22.86 1.87
CA LYS A 355 -8.10 -23.56 2.70
C LYS A 355 -7.84 -22.83 4.01
N HIS A 356 -7.75 -21.49 3.97
CA HIS A 356 -7.61 -20.70 5.19
C HIS A 356 -8.81 -20.89 6.13
N ALA A 357 -10.04 -20.81 5.62
CA ALA A 357 -11.26 -20.96 6.43
C ALA A 357 -11.33 -22.34 7.08
N GLU A 358 -11.01 -23.41 6.34
CA GLU A 358 -10.92 -24.77 6.89
C GLU A 358 -9.85 -24.90 7.98
N ALA A 359 -8.65 -24.39 7.72
CA ALA A 359 -7.54 -24.42 8.68
C ALA A 359 -7.87 -23.62 9.95
N LEU A 360 -8.56 -22.49 9.82
CA LEU A 360 -9.00 -21.67 10.95
C LEU A 360 -10.05 -22.40 11.80
N HIS A 361 -11.04 -23.06 11.17
CA HIS A 361 -12.02 -23.87 11.89
C HIS A 361 -11.36 -25.03 12.66
N LEU A 362 -10.37 -25.69 12.05
CA LEU A 362 -9.58 -26.73 12.72
C LEU A 362 -8.80 -26.16 13.91
N LYS A 363 -8.16 -25.00 13.74
CA LYS A 363 -7.40 -24.31 14.81
C LYS A 363 -8.29 -23.90 15.98
N ILE A 364 -9.45 -23.28 15.71
CA ILE A 364 -10.43 -22.92 16.73
C ILE A 364 -10.90 -24.16 17.50
N SER A 365 -11.21 -25.24 16.78
CA SER A 365 -11.64 -26.51 17.38
C SER A 365 -10.56 -27.14 18.26
N TYR A 366 -9.30 -27.05 17.85
CA TYR A 366 -8.15 -27.56 18.60
C TYR A 366 -7.90 -26.73 19.87
N LEU A 367 -7.83 -25.40 19.76
CA LEU A 367 -7.62 -24.50 20.89
C LEU A 367 -8.77 -24.57 21.92
N HIS A 368 -10.00 -24.83 21.46
CA HIS A 368 -11.13 -25.06 22.36
C HIS A 368 -11.00 -26.35 23.18
N LYS A 369 -10.36 -27.40 22.64
CA LYS A 369 -10.13 -28.66 23.37
C LYS A 369 -8.98 -28.60 24.36
N MET A 370 -8.05 -27.65 24.20
CA MET A 370 -6.90 -27.47 25.09
C MET A 370 -7.18 -26.58 26.30
N ASN A 371 -8.21 -25.73 26.22
CA ASN A 371 -8.72 -24.92 27.34
C ASN A 371 -9.89 -25.62 28.03
#